data_AF-A0A371FG38-F1
#
_entry.id   AF-A0A371FG38-F1
#
_cell.length_a   1.000
_cell.length_b   1.000
_cell.length_c   1.000
_cell.angle_alpha   90.00
_cell.angle_beta   90.00
_cell.angle_gamma   90.00
#
_symmetry.space_group_name_H-M   'P 1'
#
loop_
_entity.id
_entity.type
_entity.pdbx_description
1 polymer ?
#
loop_
_entity_poly.entity_id
_entity_poly.type
_entity_poly.pdbx_seq_one_letter_code
_entity_poly.pdbx_strand_id
1 'polypeptide(L)'
;MESACGLDLTIWRRSRLGEELIAPTLEEYERILGLPMAGSPPYFYQGYYSSWALIAKIVRMPESKMVKKRQNRNGLEGLPQSYLEERLNHFLEEEDWLAAMDIFGLLIYGIVLFPHLENYIDLTVIDTFLARRDRGENPIMEILANTYYTLIVVAKRMGKA
;
A
#
# COMPACT_ATOMS: atom_id res chain seq x y z
N MET A 1 27.16 -15.30 -16.06
CA MET A 1 27.07 -14.36 -14.92
C MET A 1 25.64 -13.87 -14.87
N GLU A 2 24.76 -14.66 -14.27
CA GLU A 2 23.38 -14.28 -14.01
C GLU A 2 23.33 -13.68 -12.61
N SER A 3 22.90 -12.42 -12.51
CA SER A 3 22.61 -11.77 -11.24
C SER A 3 21.15 -12.05 -10.91
N ALA A 4 20.91 -13.01 -10.02
CA ALA A 4 19.61 -13.30 -9.45
C ALA A 4 19.46 -12.51 -8.14
N CYS A 5 18.87 -11.32 -8.22
CA CYS A 5 18.28 -10.65 -7.06
C CYS A 5 17.03 -9.87 -7.49
N GLY A 6 16.08 -10.60 -8.08
CA GLY A 6 14.70 -10.14 -8.18
C GLY A 6 13.97 -10.66 -6.96
N LEU A 7 13.53 -9.79 -6.05
CA LEU A 7 12.52 -10.14 -5.07
C LEU A 7 11.25 -10.52 -5.84
N ASP A 8 11.02 -11.82 -6.04
CA ASP A 8 9.86 -12.32 -6.75
C ASP A 8 8.60 -12.16 -5.88
N LEU A 9 8.01 -10.97 -5.95
CA LEU A 9 6.75 -10.62 -5.28
C LEU A 9 5.56 -11.40 -5.86
N THR A 10 5.73 -12.20 -6.92
CA THR A 10 4.66 -13.06 -7.46
C THR A 10 4.35 -14.26 -6.56
N ILE A 11 5.23 -14.59 -5.60
CA ILE A 11 4.96 -15.63 -4.59
C ILE A 11 3.69 -15.30 -3.78
N TRP A 12 3.45 -14.02 -3.47
CA TRP A 12 2.22 -13.58 -2.82
C TRP A 12 1.00 -13.56 -3.75
N ARG A 13 1.20 -13.62 -5.07
CA ARG A 13 0.14 -13.67 -6.08
C ARG A 13 -0.55 -15.04 -6.13
N ARG A 14 0.14 -16.11 -5.70
CA ARG A 14 -0.28 -17.51 -5.88
C ARG A 14 -0.92 -18.16 -4.65
N SER A 15 -0.81 -17.57 -3.47
CA SER A 15 -1.37 -18.14 -2.23
C SER A 15 -2.90 -18.02 -2.09
N ARG A 16 -3.62 -17.62 -3.14
CA ARG A 16 -5.09 -17.47 -3.15
C ARG A 16 -5.78 -18.76 -3.62
N LEU A 17 -5.30 -19.92 -3.17
CA LEU A 17 -5.88 -21.24 -3.46
C LEU A 17 -6.22 -21.95 -2.14
N GLY A 18 -7.52 -22.12 -1.87
CA GLY A 18 -8.04 -23.00 -0.81
C GLY A 18 -9.12 -22.37 0.07
N GLU A 19 -10.38 -22.47 -0.37
CA GLU A 19 -11.64 -22.65 0.39
C GLU A 19 -11.84 -22.09 1.82
N GLU A 20 -11.23 -20.99 2.25
CA GLU A 20 -11.74 -20.18 3.36
C GLU A 20 -11.03 -18.81 3.38
N LEU A 21 -11.78 -17.73 3.12
CA LEU A 21 -11.23 -16.37 3.21
C LEU A 21 -11.14 -15.96 4.68
N ILE A 22 -10.12 -16.43 5.39
CA ILE A 22 -9.84 -16.01 6.77
C ILE A 22 -9.04 -14.69 6.72
N ALA A 23 -9.63 -13.61 7.23
CA ALA A 23 -8.91 -12.38 7.53
C ALA A 23 -8.38 -12.44 8.97
N PRO A 24 -7.19 -11.90 9.26
CA PRO A 24 -6.71 -11.76 10.63
C PRO A 24 -7.67 -10.92 11.49
N THR A 25 -7.77 -11.24 12.78
CA THR A 25 -8.50 -10.41 13.74
C THR A 25 -7.76 -9.12 14.07
N LEU A 26 -8.42 -8.20 14.80
CA LEU A 26 -7.80 -6.96 15.27
C LEU A 26 -6.51 -7.26 16.05
N GLU A 27 -6.56 -8.18 17.00
CA GLU A 27 -5.44 -8.57 17.87
C GLU A 27 -4.30 -9.21 17.08
N GLU A 28 -4.63 -9.98 16.03
CA GLU A 28 -3.64 -10.57 15.13
C GLU A 28 -2.92 -9.49 14.30
N TYR A 29 -3.64 -8.48 13.79
CA TYR A 29 -3.02 -7.33 13.12
C TYR A 29 -2.14 -6.51 14.07
N GLU A 30 -2.58 -6.26 15.30
CA GLU A 30 -1.76 -5.58 16.32
C GLU A 30 -0.44 -6.32 16.53
N ARG A 31 -0.50 -7.66 16.59
CA ARG A 31 0.69 -8.51 16.80
C ARG A 31 1.59 -8.58 15.57
N ILE A 32 1.02 -8.72 14.37
CA ILE A 32 1.78 -8.79 13.10
C ILE A 32 2.50 -7.47 12.84
N LEU A 33 1.83 -6.34 13.06
CA LEU A 33 2.39 -5.01 12.81
C LEU A 33 3.20 -4.48 14.00
N GLY A 34 3.08 -5.10 15.18
CA GLY A 34 3.67 -4.60 16.42
C GLY A 34 3.09 -3.24 16.85
N LEU A 35 1.82 -2.99 16.50
CA LEU A 35 1.14 -1.70 16.70
C LEU A 35 -0.02 -1.87 17.69
N PRO A 36 0.22 -1.76 19.00
CA PRO A 36 -0.87 -1.78 19.96
C PRO A 36 -1.78 -0.57 19.73
N MET A 37 -3.09 -0.77 19.77
CA MET A 37 -4.05 0.33 19.73
C MET A 37 -3.93 1.21 20.96
N ALA A 38 -3.53 0.64 22.09
CA ALA A 38 -3.16 1.40 23.28
C ALA A 38 -1.88 2.20 23.03
N GLY A 39 -2.00 3.53 22.96
CA GLY A 39 -0.86 4.45 22.86
C GLY A 39 -0.56 5.01 21.47
N SER A 40 -1.34 4.63 20.44
CA SER A 40 -1.29 5.26 19.12
C SER A 40 -2.69 5.70 18.69
N PRO A 41 -2.90 6.97 18.30
CA PRO A 41 -4.22 7.40 17.82
C PRO A 41 -4.57 6.63 16.53
N PRO A 42 -5.78 6.10 16.39
CA PRO A 42 -6.21 5.46 15.14
C PRO A 42 -6.17 6.46 13.99
N TYR A 43 -5.73 6.00 12.82
CA TYR A 43 -5.91 6.73 11.58
C TYR A 43 -7.38 6.67 11.17
N PHE A 44 -7.92 7.84 10.86
CA PHE A 44 -9.22 7.98 10.21
C PHE A 44 -9.09 8.93 9.04
N TYR A 45 -9.70 8.57 7.91
CA TYR A 45 -9.76 9.45 6.75
C TYR A 45 -10.43 10.79 7.12
N GLN A 46 -9.72 11.90 6.91
CA GLN A 46 -10.16 13.24 7.33
C GLN A 46 -11.04 13.97 6.29
N GLY A 47 -11.49 13.28 5.23
CA GLY A 47 -12.32 13.88 4.18
C GLY A 47 -11.55 14.51 3.04
N TYR A 48 -10.22 14.57 3.12
CA TYR A 48 -9.33 15.03 2.05
C TYR A 48 -8.08 14.15 1.97
N TYR A 49 -7.56 13.98 0.76
CA TYR A 49 -6.32 13.23 0.55
C TYR A 49 -5.07 14.12 0.61
N SER A 50 -3.88 13.54 0.81
CA SER A 50 -2.62 14.27 0.74
C SER A 50 -2.43 14.96 -0.61
N SER A 51 -1.79 16.13 -0.57
CA SER A 51 -1.47 16.88 -1.77
C SER A 51 -0.45 16.13 -2.64
N TRP A 52 -0.57 16.29 -3.96
CA TRP A 52 0.41 15.76 -4.91
C TRP A 52 1.83 16.29 -4.66
N ALA A 53 1.97 17.50 -4.13
CA ALA A 53 3.25 18.04 -3.66
C ALA A 53 3.92 17.17 -2.58
N LEU A 54 3.15 16.62 -1.64
CA LEU A 54 3.68 15.73 -0.59
C LEU A 54 4.09 14.39 -1.19
N ILE A 55 3.27 13.82 -2.05
CA ILE A 55 3.54 12.55 -2.74
C ILE A 55 4.80 12.67 -3.62
N ALA A 56 4.94 13.79 -4.32
CA ALA A 56 6.09 14.11 -5.14
C ALA A 56 7.41 14.08 -4.33
N LYS A 57 7.37 14.52 -3.07
CA LYS A 57 8.53 14.46 -2.17
C LYS A 57 8.93 13.04 -1.82
N ILE A 58 7.96 12.15 -1.56
CA ILE A 58 8.22 10.73 -1.25
C ILE A 58 8.93 10.06 -2.43
N VAL A 59 8.40 10.25 -3.64
CA VAL A 59 8.99 9.67 -4.86
C VAL A 59 10.17 10.49 -5.40
N ARG A 60 10.67 11.48 -4.66
CA ARG A 60 11.75 12.41 -5.05
C ARG A 60 11.60 12.92 -6.49
N MET A 61 10.42 13.38 -6.87
CA MET A 61 10.11 13.89 -8.20
C MET A 61 9.56 15.31 -8.12
N PRO A 62 9.87 16.20 -9.08
CA PRO A 62 9.17 17.47 -9.18
C PRO A 62 7.66 17.27 -9.39
N GLU A 63 6.83 18.00 -8.66
CA GLU A 63 5.37 17.92 -8.76
C GLU A 63 4.87 18.13 -10.21
N SER A 64 5.50 19.04 -10.96
CA SER A 64 5.19 19.27 -12.37
C SER A 64 5.35 18.03 -13.26
N LYS A 65 6.20 17.08 -12.88
CA LYS A 65 6.38 15.80 -13.60
C LYS A 65 5.39 14.73 -13.13
N MET A 66 4.78 14.87 -11.95
CA MET A 66 3.81 13.91 -11.40
C MET A 66 2.53 13.82 -12.23
N VAL A 67 2.16 14.89 -12.95
CA VAL A 67 0.98 14.91 -13.84
C VAL A 67 1.00 13.76 -14.86
N LYS A 68 2.19 13.33 -15.30
CA LYS A 68 2.36 12.22 -16.25
C LYS A 68 2.37 10.83 -15.60
N LYS A 69 2.55 10.77 -14.28
CA LYS A 69 2.68 9.51 -13.52
C LYS A 69 1.43 9.16 -12.74
N ARG A 70 0.67 10.17 -12.29
CA ARG A 70 -0.66 9.99 -11.70
C ARG A 70 -1.59 9.32 -12.70
N GLN A 71 -2.42 8.42 -12.21
CA GLN A 71 -3.56 7.91 -12.97
C GLN A 71 -4.83 8.11 -12.14
N ASN A 72 -5.97 8.06 -12.81
CA ASN A 72 -7.27 7.97 -12.17
C ASN A 72 -7.95 6.69 -12.66
N ARG A 73 -8.31 5.79 -11.74
CA ARG A 73 -9.06 4.57 -12.02
C ARG A 73 -10.39 4.63 -11.29
N ASN A 74 -11.48 4.76 -12.05
CA ASN A 74 -12.85 4.78 -11.50
C ASN A 74 -13.07 5.86 -10.42
N GLY A 75 -12.44 7.03 -10.56
CA GLY A 75 -12.52 8.11 -9.59
C GLY A 75 -11.49 8.03 -8.46
N LEU A 76 -10.72 6.93 -8.37
CA LEU A 76 -9.62 6.81 -7.42
C LEU A 76 -8.31 7.26 -8.09
N GLU A 77 -7.74 8.34 -7.55
CA GLU A 77 -6.41 8.81 -7.94
C GLU A 77 -5.31 8.00 -7.25
N GLY A 78 -4.13 7.96 -7.86
CA GLY A 78 -3.04 7.12 -7.38
C GLY A 78 -1.91 6.92 -8.38
N LEU A 79 -1.01 5.99 -8.05
CA LEU A 79 0.20 5.66 -8.78
C LEU A 79 0.21 4.18 -9.21
N PRO A 80 0.72 3.87 -10.42
CA PRO A 80 0.98 2.49 -10.82
C PRO A 80 2.00 1.83 -9.90
N GLN A 81 1.75 0.57 -9.52
CA GLN A 81 2.71 -0.20 -8.73
C GLN A 81 4.06 -0.33 -9.45
N SER A 82 4.04 -0.61 -10.76
CA SER A 82 5.26 -0.75 -11.57
C SER A 82 6.13 0.51 -11.58
N TYR A 83 5.51 1.69 -11.49
CA TYR A 83 6.25 2.94 -11.38
C TYR A 83 6.97 3.07 -10.03
N LEU A 84 6.35 2.62 -8.95
CA LEU A 84 6.96 2.61 -7.62
C LEU A 84 8.07 1.56 -7.52
N GLU A 85 7.91 0.39 -8.16
CA GLU A 85 8.97 -0.62 -8.27
C GLU A 85 10.18 -0.10 -9.06
N GLU A 86 9.96 0.57 -10.20
CA GLU A 86 11.01 1.27 -10.96
C GLU A 86 11.73 2.31 -10.08
N ARG A 87 10.96 3.08 -9.29
CA ARG A 87 11.52 4.10 -8.40
C ARG A 87 12.33 3.49 -7.25
N LEU A 88 11.88 2.37 -6.69
CA LEU A 88 12.60 1.63 -5.67
C LEU A 88 13.95 1.15 -6.20
N ASN A 89 13.97 0.49 -7.36
CA ASN A 89 15.21 -0.01 -7.97
C ASN A 89 16.21 1.12 -8.20
N HIS A 90 15.76 2.26 -8.71
CA HIS A 90 16.60 3.42 -8.89
C HIS A 90 17.21 3.94 -7.58
N PHE A 91 16.45 4.01 -6.48
CA PHE A 91 17.01 4.43 -5.19
C PHE A 91 17.98 3.40 -4.59
N LEU A 92 17.78 2.11 -4.86
CA LEU A 92 18.73 1.07 -4.48
C LEU A 92 20.05 1.21 -5.26
N GLU A 93 19.98 1.52 -6.56
CA GLU A 93 21.15 1.77 -7.40
C GLU A 93 21.92 3.04 -7.00
N GLU A 94 21.21 4.10 -6.60
CA GLU A 94 21.81 5.34 -6.09
C GLU A 94 22.23 5.27 -4.61
N GLU A 95 21.98 4.15 -3.94
CA GLU A 95 22.19 3.95 -2.51
C GLU A 95 21.46 4.98 -1.60
N ASP A 96 20.36 5.57 -2.09
CA ASP A 96 19.45 6.40 -1.29
C ASP A 96 18.53 5.50 -0.45
N TRP A 97 19.09 4.93 0.61
CA TRP A 97 18.40 3.99 1.49
C TRP A 97 17.14 4.58 2.14
N LEU A 98 17.15 5.87 2.46
CA LEU A 98 15.99 6.53 3.07
C LEU A 98 14.81 6.58 2.09
N ALA A 99 15.06 7.01 0.85
CA ALA A 99 14.02 7.02 -0.18
C ALA A 99 13.61 5.59 -0.59
N ALA A 100 14.55 4.65 -0.64
CA ALA A 100 14.24 3.25 -0.91
C ALA A 100 13.30 2.66 0.16
N MET A 101 13.56 2.91 1.45
CA MET A 101 12.69 2.45 2.54
C MET A 101 11.30 3.09 2.49
N ASP A 102 11.20 4.37 2.12
CA ASP A 102 9.92 5.05 1.92
C ASP A 102 9.08 4.36 0.81
N ILE A 103 9.68 4.09 -0.35
CA ILE A 103 8.98 3.44 -1.47
C ILE A 103 8.67 1.98 -1.16
N PHE A 104 9.60 1.26 -0.54
CA PHE A 104 9.38 -0.12 -0.12
C PHE A 104 8.24 -0.23 0.90
N GLY A 105 8.21 0.66 1.89
CA GLY A 105 7.12 0.74 2.86
C GLY A 105 5.78 1.00 2.18
N LEU A 106 5.73 1.94 1.24
CA LEU A 106 4.52 2.22 0.46
C LEU A 106 4.05 1.01 -0.36
N LEU A 107 4.97 0.26 -0.97
CA LEU A 107 4.67 -0.97 -1.71
C LEU A 107 4.11 -2.06 -0.77
N ILE A 108 4.67 -2.24 0.43
CA ILE A 108 4.14 -3.17 1.44
C ILE A 108 2.71 -2.78 1.84
N TYR A 109 2.46 -1.49 2.05
CA TYR A 109 1.11 -1.00 2.34
C TYR A 109 0.14 -1.34 1.20
N GLY A 110 0.48 -1.04 -0.05
CA GLY A 110 -0.41 -1.30 -1.19
C GLY A 110 -0.63 -2.79 -1.49
N ILE A 111 0.43 -3.60 -1.45
CA ILE A 111 0.38 -5.00 -1.90
C ILE A 111 -0.14 -5.93 -0.79
N VAL A 112 0.33 -5.73 0.45
CA VAL A 112 0.08 -6.66 1.56
C VAL A 112 -1.08 -6.17 2.42
N LEU A 113 -1.10 -4.89 2.80
CA LEU A 113 -2.09 -4.36 3.74
C LEU A 113 -3.37 -3.88 3.06
N PHE A 114 -3.26 -3.40 1.82
CA PHE A 114 -4.38 -2.84 1.04
C PHE A 114 -4.61 -3.53 -0.32
N PRO A 115 -4.81 -4.86 -0.39
CA PRO A 115 -4.83 -5.62 -1.65
C PRO A 115 -6.08 -5.42 -2.54
N HIS A 116 -6.84 -4.35 -2.33
CA HIS A 116 -8.13 -4.09 -2.97
C HIS A 116 -8.02 -3.66 -4.43
N LEU A 117 -6.88 -3.05 -4.84
CA LEU A 117 -6.61 -2.64 -6.21
C LEU A 117 -5.40 -3.38 -6.76
N GLU A 118 -5.57 -3.99 -7.93
CA GLU A 118 -4.47 -4.73 -8.56
C GLU A 118 -3.52 -3.80 -9.32
N ASN A 119 -2.22 -3.95 -9.10
CA ASN A 119 -1.13 -3.23 -9.77
C ASN A 119 -1.20 -1.71 -9.62
N TYR A 120 -1.82 -1.22 -8.53
CA TYR A 120 -2.16 0.18 -8.37
C TYR A 120 -2.22 0.56 -6.89
N ILE A 121 -1.62 1.70 -6.53
CA ILE A 121 -1.62 2.24 -5.17
C ILE A 121 -2.37 3.57 -5.20
N ASP A 122 -3.54 3.61 -4.57
CA ASP A 122 -4.38 4.80 -4.53
C ASP A 122 -3.95 5.80 -3.43
N LEU A 123 -4.58 6.97 -3.41
CA LEU A 123 -4.34 7.98 -2.40
C LEU A 123 -4.68 7.51 -0.98
N THR A 124 -5.65 6.60 -0.81
CA THR A 124 -6.02 6.03 0.49
C THR A 124 -4.83 5.31 1.12
N VAL A 125 -4.17 4.46 0.34
CA VAL A 125 -2.98 3.73 0.79
C VAL A 125 -1.84 4.70 1.10
N ILE A 126 -1.60 5.68 0.21
CA ILE A 126 -0.52 6.67 0.38
C ILE A 126 -0.73 7.48 1.66
N ASP A 127 -1.95 7.92 1.93
CA ASP A 127 -2.27 8.71 3.12
C ASP A 127 -2.17 7.90 4.40
N THR A 128 -2.63 6.65 4.38
CA THR A 128 -2.50 5.75 5.52
C THR A 128 -1.04 5.47 5.84
N PHE A 129 -0.20 5.29 4.80
CA PHE A 129 1.25 5.18 4.97
C PHE A 129 1.86 6.44 5.59
N LEU A 130 1.51 7.61 5.06
CA LEU A 130 1.97 8.91 5.56
C LEU A 130 1.53 9.17 7.00
N ALA A 131 0.30 8.82 7.34
CA ALA A 131 -0.25 8.89 8.68
C ALA A 131 0.60 8.11 9.68
N ARG A 132 0.92 6.86 9.33
CA ARG A 132 1.78 6.02 10.16
C ARG A 132 3.19 6.57 10.26
N ARG A 133 3.80 6.92 9.13
CA ARG A 133 5.21 7.34 9.05
C ARG A 133 5.46 8.67 9.74
N ASP A 134 4.63 9.68 9.45
CA ASP A 134 4.90 11.07 9.83
C ASP A 134 4.20 11.47 11.13
N ARG A 135 3.10 10.81 11.50
CA ARG A 135 2.28 11.16 12.67
C ARG A 135 2.18 10.05 13.72
N GLY A 136 2.70 8.85 13.42
CA GLY A 136 2.61 7.71 14.32
C GLY A 136 1.19 7.16 14.50
N GLU A 137 0.26 7.54 13.61
CA GLU A 137 -1.14 7.08 13.66
C GLU A 137 -1.22 5.57 13.35
N ASN A 138 -2.22 4.91 13.90
CA ASN A 138 -2.40 3.47 13.77
C ASN A 138 -3.31 3.14 12.58
N PRO A 139 -2.80 2.47 11.52
CA PRO A 139 -3.56 2.20 10.31
C PRO A 139 -4.48 0.98 10.42
N ILE A 140 -4.47 0.24 11.54
CA ILE A 140 -5.14 -1.07 11.65
C ILE A 140 -6.63 -0.99 11.35
N MET A 141 -7.31 0.07 11.81
CA MET A 141 -8.74 0.24 11.55
C MET A 141 -9.06 0.34 10.04
N GLU A 142 -8.21 1.03 9.29
CA GLU A 142 -8.35 1.22 7.85
C GLU A 142 -7.98 -0.08 7.09
N ILE A 143 -6.94 -0.78 7.54
CA ILE A 143 -6.53 -2.08 6.99
C ILE A 143 -7.65 -3.12 7.15
N LEU A 144 -8.29 -3.15 8.32
CA LEU A 144 -9.44 -4.03 8.61
C LEU A 144 -10.61 -3.69 7.68
N ALA A 145 -10.98 -2.42 7.58
CA ALA A 145 -12.07 -1.99 6.70
C ALA A 145 -11.83 -2.41 5.25
N ASN A 146 -10.62 -2.18 4.75
CA ASN A 146 -10.24 -2.56 3.39
C ASN A 146 -10.23 -4.08 3.17
N THR A 147 -9.73 -4.83 4.15
CA THR A 147 -9.69 -6.30 4.11
C THR A 147 -11.10 -6.86 4.05
N TYR A 148 -11.98 -6.46 4.96
CA TYR A 148 -13.38 -6.90 4.96
C TYR A 148 -14.12 -6.51 3.67
N TYR A 149 -13.91 -5.30 3.16
CA TYR A 149 -14.48 -4.88 1.89
C TYR A 149 -14.05 -5.80 0.74
N THR A 150 -12.74 -6.09 0.66
CA THR A 150 -12.17 -6.98 -0.36
C THR A 150 -12.76 -8.39 -0.25
N LEU A 151 -12.86 -8.94 0.96
CA LEU A 151 -13.47 -10.25 1.19
C LEU A 151 -14.93 -10.31 0.75
N ILE A 152 -15.73 -9.30 1.10
CA ILE A 152 -17.15 -9.21 0.71
C ILE A 152 -17.28 -9.14 -0.82
N VAL A 153 -16.44 -8.35 -1.49
CA VAL A 153 -16.46 -8.23 -2.96
C VAL A 153 -16.10 -9.56 -3.62
N VAL A 154 -15.06 -10.25 -3.12
CA VAL A 154 -14.67 -11.56 -3.65
C VAL A 154 -15.78 -12.59 -3.42
N ALA A 155 -16.37 -12.66 -2.23
CA ALA A 155 -17.50 -13.55 -1.93
C ALA A 155 -18.70 -13.32 -2.87
N LYS A 156 -19.05 -12.06 -3.14
CA LYS A 156 -20.10 -11.71 -4.11
C LYS A 156 -19.79 -12.14 -5.54
N ARG A 157 -18.51 -12.18 -5.94
CA ARG A 157 -18.10 -12.66 -7.27
C ARG A 157 -18.17 -14.18 -7.36
N MET A 158 -17.85 -14.89 -6.27
CA MET A 158 -17.93 -16.35 -6.20
C MET A 158 -19.38 -16.87 -6.21
N GLY A 159 -20.33 -16.13 -5.60
CA GLY A 159 -21.75 -16.50 -5.59
C GLY A 159 -22.55 -16.10 -6.85
N LYS A 160 -21.89 -15.61 -7.91
CA LYS A 160 -22.51 -15.21 -9.20
C LYS A 160 -22.14 -16.16 -10.36
N ALA A 161 -21.82 -17.41 -10.06
CA ALA A 161 -21.55 -18.46 -11.03
C ALA A 161 -22.83 -19.19 -11.46
#